data_AF-C6GJL0-F1
#
_entry.id   AF-C6GJL0-F1
#
_cell.length_a   1.000
_cell.length_b   1.000
_cell.length_c   1.000
_cell.angle_alpha   90.00
_cell.angle_beta   90.00
_cell.angle_gamma   90.00
#
_symmetry.space_group_name_H-M   'P 1'
#
loop_
_entity.id
_entity.type
_entity.pdbx_description
1 polymer ?
#
loop_
_entity_poly.entity_id
_entity_poly.type
_entity_poly.pdbx_seq_one_letter_code
_entity_poly.pdbx_strand_id
1 'polypeptide(L)' 'PPPTTPEWVKFCRQLFGGFSMLLWIGAILCFLAYGIRKASDLEPDNDNLYLGIVLSAVVIITGCFSYYQ' A
#
# COMPACT_ATOMS: atom_id res chain seq x y z
N PRO A 1 24.16 22.55 -14.64
CA PRO A 1 23.79 21.11 -14.51
C PRO A 1 22.34 20.88 -14.95
N PRO A 2 22.04 19.87 -15.79
CA PRO A 2 20.66 19.57 -16.15
C PRO A 2 19.86 19.17 -14.90
N PRO A 3 18.60 19.59 -14.74
CA PRO A 3 17.80 19.21 -13.60
C PRO A 3 17.57 17.70 -13.59
N THR A 4 18.17 17.01 -12.63
CA THR A 4 17.94 15.59 -12.39
C THR A 4 16.73 15.43 -11.49
N THR A 5 15.82 14.53 -11.86
CA THR A 5 14.74 14.14 -10.97
C THR A 5 15.30 13.30 -9.82
N PRO A 6 14.89 13.55 -8.56
CA PRO A 6 15.36 12.77 -7.43
C PRO A 6 14.95 11.30 -7.56
N GLU A 7 15.80 10.39 -7.09
CA GLU A 7 15.54 8.95 -7.16
C GLU A 7 14.29 8.53 -6.38
N TRP A 8 14.04 9.15 -5.23
CA TRP A 8 12.82 8.92 -4.45
C TRP A 8 11.56 9.30 -5.23
N VAL A 9 11.61 10.34 -6.08
CA VAL A 9 10.48 10.74 -6.93
C VAL A 9 10.23 9.71 -8.04
N LYS A 10 11.30 9.12 -8.60
CA LYS A 10 11.19 8.04 -9.58
C LYS A 10 10.59 6.77 -8.94
N PHE A 11 11.02 6.43 -7.74
CA PHE A 11 10.48 5.31 -6.97
C PHE A 11 9.00 5.50 -6.62
N CYS A 12 8.61 6.70 -6.16
CA CYS A 12 7.21 7.02 -5.91
C CYS A 12 6.35 6.89 -7.17
N ARG A 13 6.84 7.34 -8.34
CA ARG A 13 6.10 7.14 -9.61
C ARG A 13 5.84 5.66 -9.92
N GLN A 14 6.77 4.78 -9.57
CA GLN A 14 6.62 3.34 -9.75
C GLN A 14 5.66 2.71 -8.74
N LEU A 15 5.67 3.18 -7.49
CA LEU A 15 4.75 2.74 -6.43
C LEU A 15 3.29 3.14 -6.66
N PHE A 16 3.04 4.25 -7.35
CA PHE A 16 1.69 4.76 -7.65
C PHE A 16 1.26 4.51 -9.11
N GLY A 17 2.01 3.73 -9.88
CA GLY A 17 1.67 3.38 -11.27
C GLY A 17 0.76 2.16 -11.38
N GLY A 18 -0.32 2.27 -12.17
CA GLY A 18 -1.13 1.13 -12.61
C GLY A 18 -1.79 0.32 -11.47
N PHE A 19 -1.43 -0.97 -11.38
CA PHE A 19 -2.04 -1.96 -10.47
C PHE A 19 -1.74 -1.71 -8.98
N SER A 20 -0.59 -1.13 -8.64
CA SER A 20 -0.21 -0.81 -7.26
C SER A 20 -1.16 0.20 -6.60
N MET A 21 -1.80 1.08 -7.39
CA MET A 21 -2.78 2.03 -6.89
C MET A 21 -4.06 1.33 -6.40
N LEU A 22 -4.51 0.29 -7.11
CA LEU A 22 -5.67 -0.53 -6.71
C LEU A 22 -5.38 -1.29 -5.42
N LEU A 23 -4.17 -1.83 -5.27
CA LEU A 23 -3.75 -2.53 -4.07
C LEU A 23 -3.62 -1.60 -2.86
N TRP A 24 -3.10 -0.38 -3.04
CA TRP A 24 -3.08 0.64 -1.99
C TRP A 24 -4.48 1.01 -1.52
N ILE A 25 -5.42 1.21 -2.46
CA ILE A 25 -6.83 1.46 -2.14
C ILE A 25 -7.39 0.28 -1.33
N GLY A 26 -7.16 -0.95 -1.78
CA GLY A 26 -7.59 -2.16 -1.07
C GLY A 26 -7.01 -2.27 0.35
N ALA A 27 -5.72 -1.98 0.53
CA ALA A 27 -5.07 -1.99 1.85
C ALA A 27 -5.68 -0.93 2.79
N ILE A 28 -5.89 0.30 2.30
CA ILE A 28 -6.52 1.38 3.07
C ILE A 28 -7.95 1.01 3.48
N LEU A 29 -8.73 0.42 2.57
CA LEU A 29 -10.08 -0.10 2.85
C LEU A 29 -10.07 -1.18 3.93
N CYS A 30 -9.09 -2.08 3.93
CA CYS A 30 -8.96 -3.12 4.95
C CYS A 30 -8.64 -2.53 6.34
N PHE A 31 -7.74 -1.53 6.40
CA PHE A 31 -7.45 -0.82 7.63
C PHE A 31 -8.64 0.01 8.14
N LEU A 32 -9.38 0.66 7.25
CA LEU A 32 -10.62 1.37 7.58
C LEU A 32 -11.69 0.41 8.13
N ALA A 33 -11.91 -0.73 7.47
CA ALA A 33 -12.87 -1.73 7.93
C ALA A 33 -12.52 -2.28 9.32
N TYR A 34 -11.24 -2.56 9.58
CA TYR A 34 -10.75 -2.94 10.90
C TYR A 34 -10.96 -1.82 11.93
N GLY A 35 -10.63 -0.57 11.57
CA GLY A 35 -10.82 0.60 12.43
C GLY A 35 -12.28 0.82 12.83
N ILE A 36 -13.21 0.69 11.87
CA ILE A 36 -14.65 0.81 12.12
C ILE A 36 -15.15 -0.33 13.02
N ARG A 37 -14.75 -1.58 12.75
CA ARG A 37 -15.13 -2.73 13.60
C ARG A 37 -14.65 -2.55 15.04
N LYS A 38 -13.40 -2.11 15.21
CA LYS A 38 -12.80 -1.80 16.51
C LYS A 38 -13.49 -0.64 17.22
N ALA A 39 -13.93 0.39 16.48
CA ALA A 39 -14.66 1.54 17.04
C ALA A 39 -16.12 1.22 17.41
N SER A 40 -16.75 0.26 16.72
CA SER A 40 -18.11 -0.20 16.99
C SER A 40 -18.19 -1.23 18.13
N ASP A 41 -17.09 -1.48 18.86
CA ASP A 41 -16.99 -2.49 19.93
C ASP A 41 -17.44 -3.90 19.50
N LEU A 42 -17.40 -4.15 18.19
CA LEU A 42 -17.60 -5.47 17.62
C LEU A 42 -16.29 -6.23 17.77
N GLU A 43 -16.38 -7.53 18.07
CA GLU A 43 -15.20 -8.40 18.17
C GLU A 43 -14.32 -8.19 16.93
N PRO A 44 -13.12 -7.58 17.09
CA PRO A 44 -12.37 -7.09 15.96
C PRO A 44 -11.78 -8.29 15.22
N ASP A 45 -12.39 -8.60 14.09
CA ASP A 45 -11.89 -9.58 13.16
C ASP A 45 -10.51 -9.13 12.63
N ASN A 46 -9.47 -9.83 13.09
CA ASN A 46 -8.09 -9.52 12.77
C ASN A 46 -7.75 -9.87 11.32
N ASP A 47 -8.61 -10.58 10.59
CA ASP A 47 -8.36 -10.97 9.20
C ASP A 47 -8.19 -9.72 8.31
N ASN A 48 -8.99 -8.68 8.53
CA ASN A 48 -8.86 -7.41 7.79
C ASN A 48 -7.54 -6.69 8.09
N LEU A 49 -7.01 -6.80 9.32
CA LEU A 49 -5.71 -6.25 9.68
C LEU A 49 -4.59 -7.01 8.95
N TYR A 50 -4.61 -8.34 9.00
CA TYR A 50 -3.62 -9.18 8.31
C TYR A 50 -3.67 -8.96 6.80
N LEU A 51 -4.88 -8.91 6.21
CA LEU A 51 -5.05 -8.64 4.78
C LEU A 51 -4.47 -7.28 4.39
N GLY A 52 -4.75 -6.23 5.17
CA GLY A 52 -4.20 -4.89 4.94
C GLY A 52 -2.67 -4.83 5.01
N ILE A 53 -2.06 -5.54 5.96
CA ILE A 53 -0.60 -5.65 6.10
C ILE A 53 0.00 -6.41 4.91
N VAL A 54 -0.57 -7.56 4.53
CA VAL A 54 -0.09 -8.37 3.41
C VAL A 54 -0.19 -7.59 2.10
N LEU A 55 -1.31 -6.92 1.84
CA LEU A 55 -1.48 -6.09 0.65
C LEU A 55 -0.44 -4.96 0.60
N SER A 56 -0.18 -4.30 1.73
CA SER A 56 0.85 -3.25 1.80
C SER A 56 2.25 -3.80 1.52
N ALA A 57 2.59 -4.95 2.08
CA ALA A 57 3.88 -5.61 1.84
C ALA A 57 4.05 -6.03 0.38
N VAL A 58 3.00 -6.57 -0.26
CA VAL A 58 3.00 -6.91 -1.68
C VAL A 58 3.30 -5.67 -2.52
N VAL A 59 2.64 -4.54 -2.26
CA VAL A 59 2.89 -3.30 -3.02
C VAL A 59 4.32 -2.79 -2.86
N ILE A 60 4.88 -2.84 -1.64
CA ILE A 60 6.27 -2.42 -1.39
C ILE A 60 7.23 -3.33 -2.14
N ILE A 61 7.05 -4.65 -2.06
CA ILE A 61 7.92 -5.62 -2.73
C ILE A 61 7.82 -5.45 -4.26
N THR A 62 6.62 -5.37 -4.81
CA THR A 62 6.42 -5.13 -6.25
C THR A 62 7.03 -3.80 -6.69
N GLY A 63 6.89 -2.73 -5.89
CA GLY A 63 7.52 -1.44 -6.15
C GLY A 63 9.05 -1.51 -6.15
N CYS A 64 9.65 -2.25 -5.23
CA CYS A 64 11.08 -2.52 -5.21
C CYS A 64 11.52 -3.26 -6.48
N PHE A 65 10.86 -4.37 -6.84
CA PHE A 65 11.20 -5.12 -8.06
C PHE A 65 11.09 -4.26 -9.32
N SER A 66 10.02 -3.46 -9.46
CA SER A 66 9.83 -2.57 -10.61
C SER A 66 10.77 -1.35 -10.63
N TYR A 67 11.47 -1.06 -9.52
CA TYR A 67 12.51 -0.03 -9.47
C TYR A 67 13.89 -0.59 -9.83
N TYR A 68 14.14 -1.85 -9.46
CA TYR A 68 15.39 -2.56 -9.80
C TYR A 68 15.42 -3.09 -11.25
N GLN A 69 14.26 -3.38 -11.85
CA GLN A 69 14.10 -3.79 -13.25
C GLN A 69 14.06 -2.59 -14.19
#